data_AF-A0A497FQV1-F1
#
_entry.id   AF-A0A497FQV1-F1
#
_cell.length_a   1.000
_cell.length_b   1.000
_cell.length_c   1.000
_cell.angle_alpha   90.00
_cell.angle_beta   90.00
_cell.angle_gamma   90.00
#
_symmetry.space_group_name_H-M   'P 1'
#
loop_
_entity.id
_entity.type
_entity.pdbx_description
1 polymer ?
#
loop_
_entity_poly.entity_id
_entity_poly.type
_entity_poly.pdbx_seq_one_letter_code
_entity_poly.pdbx_strand_id
1 'polypeptide(L)'
;MMGEKSTPVVPPPPPLVKIPLLRRFGGVPPRELKIGRGYSIGEIKKANLSIQEARRLGIYVDQRRKTVYEDNVKRLMEWLERVRNGEIKPPEPTLPKIIKVKRKKGRAFRGLTSAGRRSRGLLRVGLRETHKYKWKRKHRERMLKKRHEARRAKGGH
;
A
#
# COMPACT_ATOMS: atom_id res chain seq x y z
N MET A 1 13.56 -46.09 4.22
CA MET A 1 12.55 -45.13 3.71
C MET A 1 12.81 -43.79 4.38
N MET A 2 13.53 -42.87 3.72
CA MET A 2 13.69 -41.51 4.26
C MET A 2 12.38 -40.78 4.08
N GLY A 3 11.68 -40.51 5.19
CA GLY A 3 10.40 -39.79 5.17
C GLY A 3 10.58 -38.42 4.53
N GLU A 4 9.67 -38.07 3.62
CA GLU A 4 9.59 -36.74 3.04
C GLU A 4 9.44 -35.71 4.17
N LYS A 5 10.45 -34.87 4.37
CA LYS A 5 10.38 -33.78 5.33
C LYS A 5 9.35 -32.76 4.81
N SER A 6 8.16 -32.74 5.40
CA SER A 6 7.14 -31.73 5.08
C SER A 6 7.70 -30.34 5.42
N THR A 7 7.91 -29.49 4.41
CA THR A 7 8.40 -28.12 4.64
C THR A 7 7.31 -27.28 5.33
N PRO A 8 7.59 -26.65 6.48
CA PRO A 8 6.59 -25.85 7.18
C PRO A 8 6.26 -24.58 6.38
N VAL A 9 4.97 -24.22 6.36
CA VAL A 9 4.51 -22.95 5.82
C VAL A 9 4.70 -21.87 6.88
N VAL A 10 5.70 -21.00 6.70
CA VAL A 10 6.02 -19.93 7.67
C VAL A 10 5.73 -18.57 7.04
N PRO A 11 4.89 -17.72 7.65
CA PRO A 11 4.62 -16.39 7.13
C PRO A 11 5.85 -15.48 7.22
N PRO A 12 5.93 -14.42 6.39
CA PRO A 12 7.01 -13.46 6.49
C PRO A 12 6.98 -12.73 7.84
N PRO A 13 8.15 -12.34 8.38
CA PRO A 13 8.23 -11.66 9.66
C PRO A 13 7.45 -10.34 9.63
N PRO A 14 6.76 -9.97 10.74
CA PRO A 14 6.05 -8.70 10.79
C PRO A 14 7.04 -7.52 10.86
N PRO A 15 6.82 -6.44 10.09
CA PRO A 15 7.68 -5.26 10.11
C PRO A 15 7.45 -4.45 11.38
N LEU A 16 8.54 -4.00 12.00
CA LEU A 16 8.51 -3.16 13.20
C LEU A 16 8.58 -1.68 12.83
N VAL A 17 7.79 -0.84 13.50
CA VAL A 17 7.63 0.58 13.19
C VAL A 17 7.56 1.38 14.47
N LYS A 18 8.16 2.57 14.47
CA LYS A 18 8.04 3.52 15.58
C LYS A 18 6.57 3.91 15.81
N ILE A 19 6.17 3.98 17.08
CA ILE A 19 4.83 4.45 17.46
C ILE A 19 4.76 5.98 17.29
N PRO A 20 3.67 6.52 16.72
CA PRO A 20 3.49 7.97 16.68
C PRO A 20 3.33 8.54 18.09
N LEU A 21 4.02 9.63 18.38
CA LEU A 21 3.90 10.35 19.65
C LEU A 21 2.57 11.10 19.67
N LEU A 22 1.64 10.66 20.53
CA LEU A 22 0.33 11.29 20.68
C LEU A 22 0.37 12.28 21.85
N ARG A 23 -0.29 13.44 21.68
CA ARG A 23 -0.38 14.48 22.73
C ARG A 23 -0.99 13.96 24.03
N ARG A 24 -1.96 13.02 23.94
CA ARG A 24 -2.59 12.38 25.10
C ARG A 24 -1.59 11.68 26.03
N PHE A 25 -0.46 11.20 25.51
CA PHE A 25 0.56 10.49 26.28
C PHE A 25 1.76 11.39 26.67
N GLY A 26 1.58 12.72 26.66
CA GLY A 26 2.63 13.65 27.09
C GLY A 26 3.88 13.64 26.20
N GLY A 27 3.78 13.13 24.96
CA GLY A 27 4.92 13.01 24.05
C GLY A 27 5.82 11.79 24.31
N VAL A 28 5.50 10.96 25.31
CA VAL A 28 6.19 9.69 25.55
C VAL A 28 5.36 8.56 24.93
N PRO A 29 5.94 7.70 24.08
CA PRO A 29 5.20 6.59 23.53
C PRO A 29 5.06 5.47 24.59
N PRO A 30 3.93 4.77 24.67
CA PRO A 30 3.75 3.68 25.63
C PRO A 30 4.65 2.47 25.36
N ARG A 31 5.15 2.32 24.12
CA ARG A 31 6.16 1.35 23.69
C ARG A 31 6.98 1.98 22.56
N GLU A 32 8.21 1.55 22.36
CA GLU A 32 9.05 2.13 21.30
C GLU A 32 8.60 1.72 19.90
N LEU A 33 8.29 0.44 19.72
CA LEU A 33 7.96 -0.16 18.44
C LEU A 33 6.58 -0.84 18.49
N LYS A 34 5.91 -0.84 17.34
CA LYS A 34 4.70 -1.61 17.08
C LYS A 34 4.85 -2.42 15.80
N ILE A 35 4.00 -3.43 15.67
CA ILE A 35 3.83 -4.15 14.41
C ILE A 35 3.15 -3.21 13.40
N GLY A 36 3.80 -3.03 12.25
CA GLY A 36 3.26 -2.29 11.12
C GLY A 36 2.21 -3.10 10.36
N ARG A 37 1.39 -2.40 9.56
CA ARG A 37 0.43 -3.06 8.65
C ARG A 37 1.13 -3.94 7.62
N GLY A 38 2.31 -3.53 7.15
CA GLY A 38 3.10 -4.21 6.12
C GLY A 38 4.42 -3.49 5.88
N TYR A 39 5.24 -4.04 4.99
CA TYR A 39 6.54 -3.48 4.60
C TYR A 39 6.36 -2.24 3.72
N SER A 40 7.26 -1.27 3.85
CA SER A 40 7.24 -0.08 3.01
C SER A 40 7.76 -0.39 1.61
N ILE A 41 7.42 0.46 0.63
CA ILE A 41 7.94 0.33 -0.73
C ILE A 41 9.47 0.39 -0.74
N GLY A 42 10.07 1.21 0.14
CA GLY A 42 11.52 1.35 0.21
C GLY A 42 12.21 0.11 0.77
N GLU A 43 11.63 -0.54 1.79
CA GLU A 43 12.15 -1.78 2.34
C GLU A 43 12.09 -2.94 1.33
N ILE A 44 10.95 -3.09 0.63
CA ILE A 44 10.78 -4.11 -0.40
C ILE A 44 11.77 -3.92 -1.55
N LYS A 45 12.00 -2.67 -1.99
CA LYS A 45 13.00 -2.36 -3.01
C LYS A 45 14.43 -2.65 -2.54
N LYS A 46 14.77 -2.33 -1.28
CA LYS A 46 16.08 -2.67 -0.70
C LYS A 46 16.29 -4.18 -0.60
N ALA A 47 15.24 -4.95 -0.35
CA ALA A 47 15.25 -6.41 -0.39
C ALA A 47 15.22 -6.99 -1.83
N ASN A 48 15.41 -6.15 -2.86
CA ASN A 48 15.44 -6.51 -4.27
C ASN A 48 14.18 -7.23 -4.79
N LEU A 49 13.00 -6.88 -4.27
CA LEU A 49 11.71 -7.42 -4.71
C LEU A 49 10.85 -6.35 -5.39
N SER A 50 10.02 -6.78 -6.35
CA SER A 50 8.92 -5.98 -6.85
C SER A 50 7.69 -6.04 -5.93
N ILE A 51 6.80 -5.04 -6.02
CA ILE A 51 5.56 -5.02 -5.21
C ILE A 51 4.69 -6.25 -5.52
N GLN A 52 4.71 -6.72 -6.77
CA GLN A 52 3.93 -7.88 -7.19
C GLN A 52 4.55 -9.18 -6.68
N GLU A 53 5.87 -9.35 -6.79
CA GLU A 53 6.59 -10.50 -6.24
C GLU A 53 6.38 -10.63 -4.74
N ALA A 54 6.55 -9.52 -4.00
CA ALA A 54 6.33 -9.52 -2.55
C ALA A 54 4.92 -10.00 -2.19
N ARG A 55 3.90 -9.54 -2.93
CA ARG A 55 2.50 -9.99 -2.73
C ARG A 55 2.28 -11.45 -3.12
N ARG A 56 3.01 -11.96 -4.11
CA ARG A 56 2.95 -13.37 -4.49
C ARG A 56 3.54 -14.27 -3.41
N LEU A 57 4.58 -13.81 -2.72
CA LEU A 57 5.18 -14.46 -1.56
C LEU A 57 4.35 -14.28 -0.25
N GLY A 58 3.17 -13.65 -0.34
CA GLY A 58 2.31 -13.37 0.81
C GLY A 58 2.81 -12.26 1.73
N ILE A 59 3.78 -11.45 1.30
CA ILE A 59 4.26 -10.27 2.04
C ILE A 59 3.27 -9.12 1.86
N TYR A 60 2.80 -8.56 2.99
CA TYR A 60 1.93 -7.39 2.95
C TYR A 60 2.73 -6.11 2.70
N VAL A 61 2.35 -5.35 1.67
CA VAL A 61 3.04 -4.10 1.28
C VAL A 61 2.17 -2.88 1.61
N ASP A 62 2.65 -2.01 2.51
CA ASP A 62 2.04 -0.71 2.82
C ASP A 62 2.60 0.39 1.90
N GLN A 63 1.89 0.65 0.81
CA GLN A 63 2.27 1.66 -0.19
C GLN A 63 2.28 3.10 0.34
N ARG A 64 1.71 3.35 1.52
CA ARG A 64 1.59 4.70 2.09
C ARG A 64 2.79 5.08 2.95
N ARG A 65 3.49 4.09 3.52
CA ARG A 65 4.65 4.32 4.38
C ARG A 65 5.89 4.64 3.53
N LYS A 66 6.59 5.72 3.89
CA LYS A 66 7.83 6.16 3.23
C LYS A 66 9.09 5.85 4.02
N THR A 67 8.96 5.63 5.33
CA THR A 67 10.08 5.29 6.21
C THR A 67 10.63 3.91 5.88
N VAL A 68 11.95 3.79 5.99
CA VAL A 68 12.68 2.55 5.75
C VAL A 68 13.46 2.24 7.01
N TYR A 69 13.26 1.05 7.57
CA TYR A 69 14.02 0.56 8.72
C TYR A 69 14.95 -0.56 8.27
N GLU A 70 16.23 -0.44 8.58
CA GLU A 70 17.24 -1.39 8.13
C GLU A 70 17.08 -2.77 8.79
N ASP A 71 16.67 -2.81 10.05
CA ASP A 71 16.38 -4.05 10.77
C ASP A 71 15.26 -4.85 10.09
N ASN A 72 14.23 -4.16 9.56
CA ASN A 72 13.17 -4.83 8.81
C ASN A 72 13.68 -5.42 7.50
N VAL A 73 14.62 -4.73 6.83
CA VAL A 73 15.21 -5.23 5.58
C VAL A 73 16.04 -6.47 5.86
N LYS A 74 16.88 -6.47 6.92
CA LYS A 74 17.67 -7.63 7.34
C LYS A 74 16.79 -8.84 7.65
N ARG A 75 15.78 -8.66 8.52
CA ARG A 75 14.81 -9.72 8.87
C ARG A 75 14.08 -10.28 7.64
N LEU A 76 13.79 -9.42 6.66
CA LEU A 76 13.16 -9.86 5.42
C LEU A 76 14.13 -10.65 4.53
N MET A 77 15.38 -10.23 4.43
CA MET A 77 16.42 -10.93 3.66
C MET A 77 16.72 -12.31 4.25
N GLU A 78 16.89 -12.42 5.56
CA GLU A 78 17.06 -13.70 6.27
C GLU A 78 15.90 -14.66 5.98
N TRP A 79 14.66 -14.16 6.00
CA TRP A 79 13.50 -14.97 5.66
C TRP A 79 13.51 -15.42 4.19
N LEU A 80 13.91 -14.55 3.27
CA LEU A 80 14.02 -14.88 1.85
C LEU A 80 15.13 -15.92 1.58
N GLU A 81 16.25 -15.85 2.30
CA GLU A 81 17.32 -16.85 2.23
C GLU A 81 16.83 -18.23 2.66
N ARG A 82 16.09 -18.31 3.77
CA ARG A 82 15.48 -19.58 4.23
C ARG A 82 14.47 -20.14 3.23
N VAL A 83 13.70 -19.27 2.57
CA VAL A 83 12.81 -19.65 1.47
C VAL A 83 13.62 -20.16 0.27
N ARG A 84 14.73 -19.51 -0.08
CA ARG A 84 15.61 -19.91 -1.19
C ARG A 84 16.29 -21.25 -0.95
N ASN A 85 16.69 -21.52 0.30
CA ASN A 85 17.28 -22.80 0.72
C ASN A 85 16.25 -23.95 0.73
N GLY A 86 14.95 -23.65 0.59
CA GLY A 86 13.89 -24.66 0.58
C GLY A 86 13.49 -25.15 1.97
N GLU A 87 13.98 -24.52 3.05
CA GLU A 87 13.61 -24.87 4.43
C GLU A 87 12.16 -24.50 4.75
N ILE A 88 11.70 -23.40 4.16
CA ILE A 88 10.39 -22.80 4.43
C ILE A 88 9.61 -22.68 3.14
N LYS A 89 8.32 -23.02 3.20
CA LYS A 89 7.37 -22.67 2.14
C LYS A 89 6.72 -21.31 2.47
N PRO A 90 6.75 -20.32 1.56
CA PRO A 90 6.04 -19.07 1.78
C PRO A 90 4.53 -19.31 1.84
N PRO A 91 3.77 -18.48 2.56
CA PRO A 91 2.31 -18.57 2.58
C PRO A 91 1.75 -18.32 1.18
N GLU A 92 0.51 -18.77 0.96
CA GLU A 92 -0.17 -18.53 -0.30
C GLU A 92 -0.29 -17.02 -0.60
N PRO A 93 -0.24 -16.63 -1.89
CA PRO A 93 -0.41 -15.24 -2.28
C PRO A 93 -1.75 -14.69 -1.76
N THR A 94 -1.73 -13.48 -1.22
CA THR A 94 -2.97 -12.80 -0.79
C THR A 94 -3.90 -12.46 -1.96
N LEU A 95 -3.35 -12.37 -3.18
CA LEU A 95 -4.14 -12.10 -4.38
C LEU A 95 -4.97 -13.35 -4.75
N PRO A 96 -6.24 -13.19 -5.14
CA PRO A 96 -7.06 -14.32 -5.55
C PRO A 96 -6.44 -15.01 -6.78
N LYS A 97 -6.32 -16.33 -6.73
CA LYS A 97 -5.80 -17.16 -7.83
C LYS A 97 -6.63 -16.99 -9.12
N ILE A 98 -7.93 -16.73 -8.99
CA ILE A 98 -8.86 -16.50 -10.11
C ILE A 98 -9.57 -15.16 -9.92
N ILE A 99 -9.45 -14.24 -10.89
CA ILE A 99 -10.14 -12.95 -10.87
C ILE A 99 -11.58 -13.14 -11.36
N LYS A 100 -12.54 -13.31 -10.44
CA LYS A 100 -13.97 -13.39 -10.79
C LYS A 100 -14.55 -12.00 -11.06
N VAL A 101 -14.58 -11.56 -12.31
CA VAL A 101 -15.22 -10.28 -12.68
C VAL A 101 -16.73 -10.50 -12.85
N LYS A 102 -17.55 -9.74 -12.11
CA LYS A 102 -19.01 -9.75 -12.30
C LYS A 102 -19.36 -9.23 -13.70
N ARG A 103 -20.27 -9.91 -14.41
CA ARG A 103 -20.81 -9.45 -15.70
C ARG A 103 -21.44 -8.05 -15.54
N LYS A 104 -21.23 -7.17 -16.51
CA LYS A 104 -21.86 -5.83 -16.52
C LYS A 104 -23.37 -5.99 -16.74
N LYS A 105 -24.18 -5.86 -15.69
CA LYS A 105 -25.65 -5.89 -15.75
C LYS A 105 -26.23 -4.48 -15.96
N GLY A 106 -27.40 -4.38 -16.61
CA GLY A 106 -28.15 -3.13 -16.84
C GLY A 106 -27.98 -2.55 -18.25
N ARG A 107 -27.99 -1.21 -18.39
CA ARG A 107 -27.80 -0.49 -19.66
C ARG A 107 -26.56 -0.99 -20.41
N ALA A 108 -26.51 -0.86 -21.75
CA ALA A 108 -25.36 -1.26 -22.57
C ALA A 108 -24.02 -0.83 -21.93
N PHE A 109 -23.22 -1.81 -21.52
CA PHE A 109 -21.96 -1.60 -20.78
C PHE A 109 -22.05 -0.66 -19.55
N ARG A 110 -23.19 -0.61 -18.82
CA ARG A 110 -23.50 0.36 -17.75
C ARG A 110 -23.51 1.83 -18.19
N GLY A 111 -23.79 2.08 -19.47
CA GLY A 111 -23.67 3.41 -20.08
C GLY A 111 -22.21 3.84 -20.30
N LEU A 112 -21.29 2.88 -20.41
CA LEU A 112 -19.86 3.13 -20.72
C LEU A 112 -19.58 3.18 -22.23
N THR A 113 -20.59 3.14 -23.09
CA THR A 113 -20.47 3.45 -24.53
C THR A 113 -19.98 4.89 -24.72
N SER A 114 -19.44 5.22 -25.89
CA SER A 114 -18.97 6.59 -26.19
C SER A 114 -20.08 7.63 -26.00
N ALA A 115 -21.26 7.38 -26.58
CA ALA A 115 -22.45 8.22 -26.40
C ALA A 115 -22.90 8.31 -24.93
N GLY A 116 -22.92 7.18 -24.21
CA GLY A 116 -23.29 7.15 -22.78
C GLY A 116 -22.31 7.88 -21.87
N ARG A 117 -21.01 7.83 -22.17
CA ARG A 117 -20.00 8.63 -21.46
C ARG A 117 -20.15 10.12 -21.76
N ARG A 118 -20.52 10.48 -22.99
CA ARG A 118 -20.76 11.87 -23.41
C ARG A 118 -21.98 12.45 -22.70
N SER A 119 -23.13 11.76 -22.73
CA SER A 119 -24.37 12.23 -22.10
C SER A 119 -24.26 12.36 -20.59
N ARG A 120 -23.51 11.47 -19.92
CA ARG A 120 -23.23 11.56 -18.48
C ARG A 120 -22.18 12.60 -18.10
N GLY A 121 -21.63 13.34 -19.07
CA GLY A 121 -20.57 14.31 -18.85
C GLY A 121 -19.21 13.71 -18.46
N LEU A 122 -19.05 12.38 -18.50
CA LEU A 122 -17.79 11.71 -18.15
C LEU A 122 -16.65 12.05 -19.11
N LEU A 123 -16.95 12.39 -20.36
CA LEU A 123 -15.94 12.86 -21.32
C LEU A 123 -15.51 14.31 -21.05
N ARG A 124 -16.46 15.21 -20.74
CA ARG A 124 -16.19 16.64 -20.52
C ARG A 124 -15.59 16.91 -19.14
N VAL A 125 -16.21 16.37 -18.10
CA VAL A 125 -15.85 16.60 -16.70
C VAL A 125 -14.76 15.62 -16.23
N GLY A 126 -14.71 14.41 -16.81
CA GLY A 126 -13.78 13.38 -16.41
C GLY A 126 -13.92 13.02 -14.94
N LEU A 127 -12.80 12.98 -14.23
CA LEU A 127 -12.74 12.76 -12.79
C LEU A 127 -12.60 14.06 -11.98
N ARG A 128 -12.60 15.23 -12.63
CA ARG A 128 -12.21 16.51 -12.01
C ARG A 128 -13.09 16.90 -10.84
N GLU A 129 -14.40 16.65 -10.94
CA GLU A 129 -15.35 16.98 -9.88
C GLU A 129 -15.37 15.99 -8.71
N THR A 130 -14.78 14.80 -8.87
CA THR A 130 -14.79 13.80 -7.81
C THR A 130 -13.96 14.23 -6.60
N HIS A 131 -14.45 13.99 -5.38
CA HIS A 131 -13.70 14.24 -4.14
C HIS A 131 -12.33 13.57 -4.15
N LYS A 132 -12.23 12.36 -4.72
CA LYS A 132 -10.97 11.63 -4.87
C LYS A 132 -9.93 12.41 -5.70
N TYR A 133 -10.35 13.03 -6.80
CA TYR A 133 -9.45 13.87 -7.61
C TYR A 133 -9.06 15.14 -6.86
N LYS A 134 -10.04 15.87 -6.30
CA LYS A 134 -9.82 17.11 -5.53
C LYS A 134 -8.86 16.89 -4.36
N TRP A 135 -9.04 15.82 -3.58
CA TRP A 135 -8.16 15.45 -2.47
C TRP A 135 -6.75 15.04 -2.92
N LYS A 136 -6.62 14.23 -3.98
CA LYS A 136 -5.30 13.85 -4.52
C LYS A 136 -4.54 15.08 -5.04
N ARG A 137 -5.23 15.98 -5.73
CA ARG A 137 -4.67 17.26 -6.21
C ARG A 137 -4.14 18.07 -5.04
N LYS A 138 -4.96 18.30 -4.00
CA LYS A 138 -4.56 19.04 -2.78
C LYS A 138 -3.43 18.34 -2.01
N HIS A 139 -3.42 17.01 -1.93
CA HIS A 139 -2.31 16.28 -1.30
C HIS A 139 -1.00 16.47 -2.06
N ARG A 140 -1.02 16.43 -3.40
CA ARG A 140 0.15 16.72 -4.25
C ARG A 140 0.65 18.16 -4.06
N GLU A 141 -0.26 19.13 -4.03
CA GLU A 141 0.07 20.54 -3.76
C GLU A 141 0.76 20.71 -2.40
N ARG A 142 0.24 20.09 -1.34
CA ARG A 142 0.83 20.10 0.01
C ARG A 142 2.21 19.43 0.04
N MET A 143 2.37 18.28 -0.60
CA MET A 143 3.66 17.58 -0.71
C MET A 143 4.72 18.44 -1.43
N LEU A 144 4.31 19.18 -2.47
CA LEU A 144 5.17 20.11 -3.20
C LEU A 144 5.32 21.48 -2.49
N LYS A 145 4.73 21.65 -1.31
CA LYS A 145 4.67 22.92 -0.56
C LYS A 145 4.23 24.11 -1.43
N LYS A 146 3.36 23.89 -2.43
CA LYS A 146 2.75 24.99 -3.18
C LYS A 146 2.00 25.87 -2.19
N ARG A 147 2.22 27.20 -2.24
CA ARG A 147 1.53 28.15 -1.35
C ARG A 147 0.02 27.89 -1.42
N HIS A 148 -0.62 27.81 -0.27
CA HIS A 148 -2.05 27.57 -0.17
C HIS A 148 -2.78 28.77 -0.81
N GLU A 149 -3.69 28.53 -1.76
CA GLU A 149 -4.49 29.57 -2.44
C GLU A 149 -5.27 30.44 -1.45
N ALA A 150 -5.55 29.92 -0.25
CA ALA A 150 -6.13 30.67 0.85
C ALA A 150 -5.09 31.53 1.59
N ARG A 151 -4.44 32.45 0.88
CA ARG A 151 -3.94 33.66 1.53
C ARG A 151 -5.16 34.56 1.72
N ARG A 152 -5.93 34.37 2.79
CA ARG A 152 -6.66 35.52 3.35
C ARG A 152 -5.55 36.48 3.74
N ALA A 153 -5.42 37.59 3.03
CA ALA A 153 -4.67 38.71 3.56
C ALA A 153 -5.25 38.99 4.94
N LYS A 154 -4.45 38.77 5.98
CA LYS A 154 -4.81 39.15 7.34
C LYS A 154 -4.64 40.67 7.34
N GLY A 155 -5.74 41.40 7.22
CA GLY A 155 -5.80 42.86 7.32
C GLY A 155 -5.12 43.60 6.15
N GLY A 156 -5.92 44.07 5.20
CA GLY A 156 -5.65 45.38 4.60
C GLY A 156 -6.24 46.43 5.53
N HIS A 157 -5.46 47.45 5.90
CA HIS A 157 -6.00 48.75 6.29
C HIS A 157 -6.52 49.46 5.05
#